data_AF-A0A357C269-F1
#
_entry.id   AF-A0A357C269-F1
#
_cell.length_a   1.000
_cell.length_b   1.000
_cell.length_c   1.000
_cell.angle_alpha   90.00
_cell.angle_beta   90.00
_cell.angle_gamma   90.00
#
_symmetry.space_group_name_H-M   'P 1'
#
loop_
_entity.id
_entity.type
_entity.pdbx_description
1 polymer ?
#
loop_
_entity_poly.entity_id
_entity_poly.type
_entity_poly.pdbx_seq_one_letter_code
_entity_poly.pdbx_strand_id
1 'polypeptide(L)'
;MAFPFLLSPTSLVNYQYPDGYKMTDADKMALKDYWNNKSRYYNALNNTMYADKKGHPYLHLMDGGLADNIGLRAVNDLYLRGGIRKKINNGEIKRLLVIVVNVKNEPQETLDKDESPPGLATVALKTSTVSMDNYSFETVESIKKLFADRIEAQMNLDGCQQKLDEHCKDGYKLPALAGGKMKLYVVDISFDNLSDNNEKIFLKHLPTTFHREKNEVERSISAGKLLFKGHPEFKAFMDEFK
;
A
#
# COMPACT_ATOMS: atom_id res chain seq x y z
N MET A 1 13.56 1.64 -2.58
CA MET A 1 13.50 0.60 -3.61
C MET A 1 13.81 -0.74 -3.00
N ALA A 2 13.09 -1.77 -3.45
CA ALA A 2 13.22 -3.11 -2.95
C ALA A 2 13.93 -3.97 -4.00
N PHE A 3 14.82 -4.86 -3.56
CA PHE A 3 15.64 -5.67 -4.45
C PHE A 3 15.14 -7.10 -4.44
N PRO A 4 14.51 -7.59 -5.51
CA PRO A 4 14.29 -9.03 -5.60
C PRO A 4 15.67 -9.71 -5.62
N PHE A 5 15.88 -10.69 -4.73
CA PHE A 5 17.05 -11.58 -4.67
C PHE A 5 18.36 -11.02 -4.09
N LEU A 6 18.41 -9.79 -3.55
CA LEU A 6 19.64 -9.27 -2.92
C LEU A 6 19.91 -9.95 -1.57
N LEU A 7 18.86 -10.16 -0.78
CA LEU A 7 18.97 -10.87 0.49
C LEU A 7 18.88 -12.38 0.27
N SER A 8 19.84 -13.09 0.86
CA SER A 8 19.79 -14.56 0.89
C SER A 8 18.57 -15.03 1.67
N PRO A 9 17.78 -15.98 1.14
CA PRO A 9 16.67 -16.55 1.87
C PRO A 9 17.13 -17.10 3.21
N THR A 10 16.40 -16.76 4.27
CA THR A 10 16.69 -17.26 5.62
C THR A 10 15.60 -18.25 6.01
N SER A 11 16.01 -19.43 6.49
CA SER A 11 15.06 -20.43 6.98
C SER A 11 15.08 -20.45 8.49
N LEU A 12 13.91 -20.31 9.11
CA LEU A 12 13.71 -20.40 10.54
C LEU A 12 12.96 -21.69 10.87
N VAL A 13 13.29 -22.29 12.01
CA VAL A 13 12.52 -23.42 12.55
C VAL A 13 11.23 -22.88 13.16
N ASN A 14 10.09 -23.46 12.79
CA ASN A 14 8.82 -23.11 13.40
C ASN A 14 8.66 -23.78 14.77
N TYR A 15 8.27 -22.99 15.76
CA TYR A 15 8.01 -23.43 17.13
C TYR A 15 6.53 -23.30 17.45
N GLN A 16 6.06 -24.06 18.43
CA GLN A 16 4.68 -23.92 18.90
C GLN A 16 4.44 -22.51 19.45
N TYR A 17 3.19 -22.08 19.40
CA TYR A 17 2.79 -20.83 20.04
C TYR A 17 3.21 -20.82 21.51
N PRO A 18 3.66 -19.66 22.04
CA PRO A 18 3.86 -19.49 23.47
C PRO A 18 2.60 -19.84 24.25
N ASP A 19 2.76 -20.40 25.44
CA ASP A 19 1.64 -20.70 26.33
C ASP A 19 0.78 -19.45 26.55
N GLY A 20 -0.51 -19.54 26.19
CA GLY A 20 -1.47 -18.43 26.26
C GLY A 20 -1.83 -17.82 24.90
N TYR A 21 -1.05 -18.05 23.84
CA TYR A 21 -1.43 -17.65 22.48
C TYR A 21 -2.19 -18.79 21.80
N LYS A 22 -3.51 -18.62 21.66
CA LYS A 22 -4.38 -19.56 20.96
C LYS A 22 -5.08 -18.85 19.82
N MET A 23 -5.36 -19.61 18.77
CA MET A 23 -6.22 -19.16 17.69
C MET A 23 -7.53 -18.59 18.24
N THR A 24 -7.86 -17.36 17.84
CA THR A 24 -9.05 -16.68 18.36
C THR A 24 -10.31 -17.27 17.74
N ASP A 25 -11.46 -17.11 18.40
CA ASP A 25 -12.73 -17.52 17.80
C ASP A 25 -13.06 -16.72 16.54
N ALA A 26 -12.57 -15.49 16.44
CA ALA A 26 -12.68 -14.67 15.23
C ALA A 26 -11.95 -15.32 14.04
N ASP A 27 -10.78 -15.90 14.27
CA ASP A 27 -10.01 -16.62 13.24
C ASP A 27 -10.69 -17.94 12.85
N LYS A 28 -11.21 -18.70 13.82
CA LYS A 28 -11.96 -19.94 13.54
C LYS A 28 -13.21 -19.69 12.71
N MET A 29 -13.93 -18.60 12.98
CA MET A 29 -15.06 -18.17 12.17
C MET A 29 -14.60 -17.74 10.77
N ALA A 30 -13.52 -16.95 10.68
CA ALA A 30 -12.96 -16.49 9.42
C ALA A 30 -12.52 -17.63 8.50
N LEU A 31 -11.96 -18.72 9.05
CA LEU A 31 -11.60 -19.92 8.28
C LEU A 31 -12.79 -20.67 7.66
N LYS A 32 -14.04 -20.34 8.02
CA LYS A 32 -15.24 -20.92 7.40
C LYS A 32 -15.85 -20.02 6.32
N ASP A 33 -15.33 -18.82 6.14
CA ASP A 33 -15.93 -17.79 5.29
C ASP A 33 -15.43 -17.81 3.84
N TYR A 34 -14.90 -18.93 3.33
CA TYR A 34 -14.31 -18.97 1.98
C TYR A 34 -15.25 -18.40 0.90
N TRP A 35 -16.53 -18.80 0.91
CA TRP A 35 -17.50 -18.37 -0.10
C TRP A 35 -18.12 -17.00 0.18
N ASN A 36 -18.17 -16.60 1.46
CA ASN A 36 -18.81 -15.35 1.87
C ASN A 36 -17.85 -14.16 1.87
N ASN A 37 -16.59 -14.40 2.23
CA ASN A 37 -15.54 -13.39 2.34
C ASN A 37 -14.14 -14.02 2.21
N LYS A 38 -13.68 -14.21 0.96
CA LYS A 38 -12.36 -14.78 0.64
C LYS A 38 -11.21 -14.02 1.30
N SER A 39 -11.27 -12.69 1.37
CA SER A 39 -10.21 -11.88 1.99
C SER A 39 -10.06 -12.21 3.47
N ARG A 40 -11.19 -12.24 4.21
CA ARG A 40 -11.23 -12.65 5.62
C ARG A 40 -10.70 -14.07 5.81
N TYR A 41 -11.08 -15.00 4.94
CA TYR A 41 -10.58 -16.38 4.96
C TYR A 41 -9.06 -16.47 4.79
N TYR A 42 -8.52 -15.88 3.72
CA TYR A 42 -7.08 -15.97 3.44
C TYR A 42 -6.23 -15.22 4.48
N ASN A 43 -6.75 -14.12 5.04
CA ASN A 43 -6.10 -13.45 6.16
C ASN A 43 -5.99 -14.34 7.39
N ALA A 44 -7.08 -15.03 7.77
CA ALA A 44 -7.05 -15.97 8.89
C ALA A 44 -6.16 -17.19 8.60
N LEU A 45 -6.20 -17.72 7.39
CA LEU A 45 -5.35 -18.84 6.96
C LEU A 45 -3.86 -18.47 7.10
N ASN A 46 -3.44 -17.34 6.51
CA ASN A 46 -2.04 -16.91 6.55
C ASN A 46 -1.55 -16.61 7.97
N ASN A 47 -2.43 -16.11 8.85
CA ASN A 47 -2.06 -15.82 10.24
C ASN A 47 -1.94 -17.07 11.11
N THR A 48 -2.62 -18.16 10.75
CA THR A 48 -2.79 -19.32 11.63
C THR A 48 -2.12 -20.59 11.11
N MET A 49 -1.70 -20.64 9.84
CA MET A 49 -1.08 -21.83 9.24
C MET A 49 0.16 -22.30 10.02
N TYR A 50 0.99 -21.39 10.52
CA TYR A 50 2.18 -21.75 11.31
C TYR A 50 1.86 -22.24 12.73
N ALA A 51 0.59 -22.24 13.16
CA ALA A 51 0.18 -22.91 14.37
C ALA A 51 0.33 -24.44 14.27
N ASP A 52 0.15 -24.99 13.06
CA ASP A 52 0.41 -26.40 12.79
C ASP A 52 1.90 -26.63 12.47
N LYS A 53 2.69 -26.86 13.51
CA LYS A 53 4.10 -27.20 13.38
C LYS A 53 4.35 -28.46 12.53
N LYS A 54 3.45 -29.45 12.56
CA LYS A 54 3.66 -30.70 11.82
C LYS A 54 3.49 -30.48 10.32
N GLY A 55 2.48 -29.71 9.93
CA GLY A 55 2.26 -29.30 8.53
C GLY A 55 3.24 -28.24 8.04
N HIS A 56 3.72 -27.36 8.93
CA HIS A 56 4.57 -26.21 8.59
C HIS A 56 5.80 -26.12 9.52
N PRO A 57 6.80 -27.02 9.38
CA PRO A 57 7.94 -27.09 10.29
C PRO A 57 8.99 -25.97 10.10
N TYR A 58 9.00 -25.29 8.95
CA TYR A 58 9.97 -24.26 8.61
C TYR A 58 9.27 -23.00 8.06
N LEU A 59 9.85 -21.84 8.35
CA LEU A 59 9.49 -20.55 7.78
C LEU A 59 10.63 -20.08 6.89
N HIS A 60 10.37 -19.91 5.59
CA HIS A 60 11.33 -19.37 4.64
C HIS A 60 11.06 -17.88 4.44
N LEU A 61 11.96 -17.04 4.93
CA LEU A 61 11.93 -15.59 4.75
C LEU A 61 12.71 -15.23 3.51
N MET A 62 12.05 -14.52 2.59
CA MET A 62 12.65 -14.00 1.37
C MET A 62 12.65 -12.47 1.41
N ASP A 63 13.42 -11.84 0.51
CA ASP A 63 13.48 -10.38 0.41
C ASP A 63 12.08 -9.79 0.16
N GLY A 64 11.72 -8.76 0.93
CA GLY A 64 10.47 -8.01 0.75
C GLY A 64 10.36 -7.35 -0.62
N GLY A 65 11.51 -7.15 -1.29
CA GLY A 65 11.57 -6.77 -2.68
C GLY A 65 11.15 -7.83 -3.68
N LEU A 66 10.56 -8.95 -3.26
CA LEU A 66 9.79 -9.83 -4.15
C LEU A 66 8.28 -9.56 -4.08
N ALA A 67 7.81 -8.86 -3.04
CA ALA A 67 6.39 -8.74 -2.71
C ALA A 67 5.83 -7.34 -3.01
N ASP A 68 6.57 -6.28 -2.70
CA ASP A 68 6.14 -4.88 -2.87
C ASP A 68 7.37 -3.95 -2.78
N ASN A 69 7.39 -2.84 -3.54
CA ASN A 69 8.46 -1.83 -3.47
C ASN A 69 8.07 -0.55 -2.70
N ILE A 70 6.78 -0.37 -2.36
CA ILE A 70 6.23 0.81 -1.68
C ILE A 70 5.69 0.53 -0.26
N GLY A 71 5.52 -0.74 0.12
CA GLY A 71 5.08 -1.15 1.47
C GLY A 71 3.63 -0.78 1.81
N LEU A 72 2.85 -0.39 0.79
CA LEU A 72 1.49 0.12 0.95
C LEU A 72 0.50 -0.99 1.34
N ARG A 73 0.86 -2.25 1.05
CA ARG A 73 0.09 -3.42 1.47
C ARG A 73 -0.11 -3.48 2.99
N ALA A 74 0.89 -3.11 3.79
CA ALA A 74 0.77 -3.08 5.24
C ALA A 74 -0.26 -2.04 5.72
N VAL A 75 -0.32 -0.88 5.06
CA VAL A 75 -1.31 0.17 5.36
C VAL A 75 -2.72 -0.29 4.97
N ASN A 76 -2.87 -0.90 3.79
CA ASN A 76 -4.14 -1.48 3.38
C ASN A 76 -4.61 -2.57 4.36
N ASP A 77 -3.68 -3.42 4.81
CA ASP A 77 -3.96 -4.47 5.79
C ASP A 77 -4.40 -3.88 7.14
N LEU A 78 -3.72 -2.84 7.64
CA LEU A 78 -4.13 -2.12 8.86
C LEU A 78 -5.51 -1.43 8.73
N TYR A 79 -5.87 -0.98 7.53
CA TYR A 79 -7.21 -0.46 7.25
C TYR A 79 -8.25 -1.59 7.25
N LEU A 80 -8.00 -2.71 6.58
CA LEU A 80 -8.93 -3.83 6.50
C LEU A 80 -9.09 -4.58 7.84
N ARG A 81 -7.99 -4.78 8.58
CA ARG A 81 -7.95 -5.52 9.86
C ARG A 81 -8.37 -4.70 11.07
N GLY A 82 -8.75 -3.44 10.87
CA GLY A 82 -9.43 -2.65 11.90
C GLY A 82 -8.53 -1.78 12.77
N GLY A 83 -7.20 -1.83 12.70
CA GLY A 83 -6.35 -0.96 13.51
C GLY A 83 -6.62 0.52 13.25
N ILE A 84 -6.36 0.95 12.01
CA ILE A 84 -6.63 2.33 11.58
C ILE A 84 -8.13 2.55 11.38
N ARG A 85 -8.84 1.56 10.80
CA ARG A 85 -10.27 1.66 10.52
C ARG A 85 -11.13 1.79 11.78
N LYS A 86 -10.80 1.13 12.89
CA LYS A 86 -11.53 1.30 14.15
C LYS A 86 -11.36 2.70 14.71
N LYS A 87 -10.14 3.24 14.66
CA LYS A 87 -9.87 4.63 15.05
C LYS A 87 -10.59 5.64 14.15
N ILE A 88 -10.64 5.40 12.84
CA ILE A 88 -11.48 6.18 11.92
C ILE A 88 -12.94 6.06 12.35
N ASN A 89 -13.47 4.83 12.49
CA ASN A 89 -14.87 4.56 12.83
C ASN A 89 -15.30 5.21 14.15
N ASN A 90 -14.39 5.26 15.13
CA ASN A 90 -14.59 5.90 16.44
C ASN A 90 -14.45 7.43 16.40
N GLY A 91 -14.07 8.02 15.27
CA GLY A 91 -13.82 9.46 15.13
C GLY A 91 -12.51 9.94 15.75
N GLU A 92 -11.62 9.03 16.16
CA GLU A 92 -10.27 9.36 16.68
C GLU A 92 -9.37 9.88 15.56
N ILE A 93 -9.54 9.35 14.34
CA ILE A 93 -8.85 9.82 13.13
C ILE A 93 -9.85 10.57 12.25
N LYS A 94 -9.70 11.90 12.20
CA LYS A 94 -10.53 12.78 11.35
C LYS A 94 -9.86 13.10 10.01
N ARG A 95 -8.54 13.00 9.95
CA ARG A 95 -7.72 13.30 8.77
C ARG A 95 -6.64 12.23 8.68
N LEU A 96 -6.49 11.64 7.51
CA LEU A 96 -5.43 10.68 7.21
C LEU A 96 -4.61 11.22 6.03
N LEU A 97 -3.30 11.26 6.17
CA LEU A 97 -2.36 11.58 5.09
C LEU A 97 -1.53 10.32 4.82
N VAL A 98 -1.64 9.77 3.62
CA VAL A 98 -0.86 8.61 3.17
C VAL A 98 0.15 9.12 2.14
N ILE A 99 1.43 9.03 2.49
CA ILE A 99 2.52 9.41 1.59
C ILE A 99 3.07 8.13 0.97
N VAL A 100 2.90 7.99 -0.33
CA VAL A 100 3.44 6.87 -1.11
C VAL A 100 4.64 7.38 -1.88
N VAL A 101 5.79 6.76 -1.70
CA VAL A 101 7.01 7.15 -2.42
C VAL A 101 7.37 6.03 -3.39
N ASN A 102 7.03 6.23 -4.66
CA ASN A 102 7.41 5.32 -5.74
C ASN A 102 8.70 5.83 -6.39
N VAL A 103 9.80 5.20 -6.02
CA VAL A 103 11.10 5.47 -6.64
C VAL A 103 11.37 4.33 -7.61
N LYS A 104 10.68 4.26 -8.74
CA LYS A 104 10.94 3.22 -9.73
C LYS A 104 12.21 3.56 -10.51
N ASN A 105 13.13 2.61 -10.59
CA ASN A 105 14.26 2.68 -11.50
C ASN A 105 13.85 2.18 -12.88
N GLU A 106 14.20 2.93 -13.93
CA GLU A 106 14.04 2.53 -15.33
C GLU A 106 15.38 2.70 -16.03
N PRO A 107 16.34 1.78 -15.81
CA PRO A 107 17.55 1.74 -16.63
C PRO A 107 17.16 1.50 -18.09
N GLN A 108 17.95 2.03 -19.04
CA GLN A 108 17.70 1.80 -20.46
C GLN A 108 17.57 0.30 -20.75
N GLU A 109 16.45 -0.08 -21.36
CA GLU A 109 16.27 -1.40 -21.95
C GLU A 109 17.25 -1.55 -23.10
N THR A 110 18.04 -2.62 -23.08
CA THR A 110 18.95 -2.99 -24.17
C THR A 110 18.61 -4.37 -24.74
N LEU A 111 17.54 -5.00 -24.26
CA LEU A 111 17.10 -6.32 -24.69
C LEU A 111 16.66 -6.33 -26.16
N ASP A 112 16.18 -5.20 -26.66
CA ASP A 112 15.78 -4.94 -28.05
C ASP A 112 16.96 -4.61 -28.97
N LYS A 113 18.16 -4.41 -28.42
CA LYS A 113 19.39 -4.07 -29.16
C LYS A 113 20.28 -5.28 -29.44
N ASP A 114 19.94 -6.45 -28.91
CA ASP A 114 20.65 -7.71 -29.12
C ASP A 114 19.73 -8.68 -29.86
N GLU A 115 20.28 -9.37 -30.87
CA GLU A 115 19.55 -10.43 -31.60
C GLU A 115 19.38 -11.69 -30.74
N SER A 116 20.26 -11.87 -29.75
CA SER A 116 20.23 -13.01 -28.84
C SER A 116 19.13 -12.86 -27.79
N PRO A 117 18.32 -13.90 -27.53
CA PRO A 117 17.29 -13.82 -26.51
C PRO A 117 17.90 -13.68 -25.10
N PRO A 118 17.21 -12.99 -24.17
CA PRO A 118 17.68 -12.85 -22.79
C PRO A 118 17.80 -14.22 -22.10
N GLY A 119 18.85 -14.38 -21.29
CA GLY A 119 19.00 -15.55 -20.44
C GLY A 119 17.92 -15.65 -19.35
N LEU A 120 17.73 -16.86 -18.81
CA LEU A 120 16.68 -17.15 -17.81
C LEU A 120 16.73 -16.27 -16.56
N ALA A 121 17.93 -15.92 -16.07
CA ALA A 121 18.10 -15.04 -14.92
C ALA A 121 17.62 -13.61 -15.21
N THR A 122 17.92 -13.10 -16.41
CA THR A 122 17.46 -11.78 -16.88
C THR A 122 15.95 -11.73 -17.01
N VAL A 123 15.35 -12.79 -17.59
CA VAL A 123 13.89 -12.92 -17.69
C VAL A 123 13.25 -12.95 -16.29
N ALA A 124 13.75 -13.80 -15.38
CA ALA A 124 13.22 -13.91 -14.03
C ALA A 124 13.28 -12.57 -13.28
N LEU A 125 14.42 -11.88 -13.33
CA LEU A 125 14.60 -10.58 -12.69
C LEU A 125 13.64 -9.53 -13.29
N LYS A 126 13.52 -9.48 -14.62
CA LYS A 126 12.64 -8.52 -15.30
C LYS A 126 11.17 -8.78 -15.01
N THR A 127 10.75 -10.03 -15.00
CA THR A 127 9.38 -10.40 -14.63
C THR A 127 9.08 -10.06 -13.18
N SER A 128 10.03 -10.29 -12.26
CA SER A 128 9.88 -9.89 -10.86
C SER A 128 9.70 -8.37 -10.72
N THR A 129 10.56 -7.57 -11.34
CA THR A 129 10.47 -6.10 -11.24
C THR A 129 9.17 -5.56 -11.85
N VAL A 130 8.79 -6.02 -13.03
CA VAL A 130 7.52 -5.61 -13.68
C VAL A 130 6.30 -6.00 -12.84
N SER A 131 6.31 -7.21 -12.26
CA SER A 131 5.21 -7.67 -11.40
C SER A 131 5.09 -6.81 -10.13
N MET A 132 6.21 -6.46 -9.51
CA MET A 132 6.22 -5.57 -8.36
C MET A 132 5.70 -4.18 -8.70
N ASP A 133 6.12 -3.61 -9.84
CA ASP A 133 5.67 -2.29 -10.27
C ASP A 133 4.16 -2.27 -10.52
N ASN A 134 3.64 -3.28 -11.22
CA ASN A 134 2.19 -3.43 -11.44
C ASN A 134 1.43 -3.57 -10.12
N TYR A 135 1.92 -4.42 -9.21
CA TYR A 135 1.28 -4.62 -7.91
C TYR A 135 1.28 -3.36 -7.05
N SER A 136 2.37 -2.59 -7.09
CA SER A 136 2.53 -1.33 -6.37
C SER A 136 1.56 -0.28 -6.90
N PHE A 137 1.45 -0.16 -8.23
CA PHE A 137 0.47 0.70 -8.89
C PHE A 137 -0.97 0.31 -8.51
N GLU A 138 -1.33 -0.97 -8.64
CA GLU A 138 -2.66 -1.48 -8.29
C GLU A 138 -3.00 -1.22 -6.82
N THR A 139 -2.02 -1.31 -5.91
CA THR A 139 -2.23 -1.04 -4.49
C THR A 139 -2.52 0.44 -4.22
N VAL A 140 -1.81 1.36 -4.90
CA VAL A 140 -2.08 2.80 -4.81
C VAL A 140 -3.47 3.13 -5.33
N GLU A 141 -3.81 2.64 -6.51
CA GLU A 141 -5.11 2.89 -7.13
C GLU A 141 -6.25 2.27 -6.31
N SER A 142 -6.04 1.07 -5.76
CA SER A 142 -7.02 0.42 -4.87
C SER A 142 -7.26 1.26 -3.61
N ILE A 143 -6.22 1.82 -3.00
CA ILE A 143 -6.38 2.72 -1.85
C ILE A 143 -7.13 3.98 -2.29
N LYS A 144 -6.69 4.68 -3.33
CA LYS A 144 -7.38 5.88 -3.84
C LYS A 144 -8.87 5.61 -4.08
N LYS A 145 -9.20 4.47 -4.70
CA LYS A 145 -10.58 4.03 -4.93
C LYS A 145 -11.37 3.76 -3.65
N LEU A 146 -10.83 2.94 -2.73
CA LEU A 146 -11.50 2.62 -1.45
C LEU A 146 -11.94 3.87 -0.69
N PHE A 147 -11.18 4.95 -0.81
CA PHE A 147 -11.47 6.21 -0.16
C PHE A 147 -12.33 7.16 -0.99
N ALA A 148 -12.18 7.17 -2.31
CA ALA A 148 -13.12 7.84 -3.21
C ALA A 148 -14.54 7.30 -3.01
N ASP A 149 -14.71 5.97 -3.00
CA ASP A 149 -16.00 5.30 -2.74
C ASP A 149 -16.60 5.73 -1.39
N ARG A 150 -15.74 5.88 -0.36
CA ARG A 150 -16.17 6.35 0.97
C ARG A 150 -16.63 7.81 0.95
N ILE A 151 -15.88 8.69 0.29
CA ILE A 151 -16.22 10.12 0.18
C ILE A 151 -17.54 10.26 -0.59
N GLU A 152 -17.69 9.52 -1.70
CA GLU A 152 -18.92 9.47 -2.47
C GLU A 152 -20.11 9.01 -1.62
N ALA A 153 -19.96 7.92 -0.86
CA ALA A 153 -21.00 7.45 0.06
C ALA A 153 -21.37 8.52 1.10
N GLN A 154 -20.41 9.29 1.61
CA GLN A 154 -20.65 10.40 2.54
C GLN A 154 -21.43 11.53 1.86
N MET A 155 -21.05 11.94 0.65
CA MET A 155 -21.75 12.97 -0.12
C MET A 155 -23.18 12.55 -0.45
N ASN A 156 -23.39 11.29 -0.81
CA ASN A 156 -24.72 10.74 -1.08
C ASN A 156 -25.61 10.77 0.17
N LEU A 157 -25.09 10.40 1.35
CA LEU A 157 -25.84 10.48 2.59
C LEU A 157 -26.18 11.93 2.98
N ASP A 158 -25.22 12.85 2.86
CA ASP A 158 -25.45 14.28 3.13
C ASP A 158 -26.53 14.83 2.17
N GLY A 159 -26.49 14.48 0.88
CA GLY A 159 -27.49 14.88 -0.11
C GLY A 159 -28.88 14.23 0.11
N CYS A 160 -28.93 12.97 0.51
CA CYS A 160 -30.18 12.31 0.91
C CYS A 160 -30.79 12.98 2.15
N GLN A 161 -29.97 13.33 3.13
CA GLN A 161 -30.43 14.04 4.33
C GLN A 161 -31.00 15.42 3.96
N GLN A 162 -30.36 16.16 3.05
CA GLN A 162 -30.87 17.45 2.59
C GLN A 162 -32.27 17.31 1.99
N LYS A 163 -32.49 16.33 1.11
CA LYS A 163 -33.81 16.08 0.51
C LYS A 163 -34.86 15.67 1.56
N LEU A 164 -34.47 14.89 2.56
CA LEU A 164 -35.36 14.54 3.67
C LEU A 164 -35.73 15.76 4.49
N ASP A 165 -34.77 16.63 4.78
CA ASP A 165 -35.02 17.88 5.53
C ASP A 165 -35.94 18.84 4.74
N GLU A 166 -35.89 18.81 3.40
CA GLU A 166 -36.75 19.61 2.51
C GLU A 166 -38.19 19.04 2.40
N HIS A 167 -38.35 17.71 2.39
CA HIS A 167 -39.64 17.07 2.04
C HIS A 167 -40.35 16.32 3.18
N CYS A 168 -39.67 16.03 4.29
CA CYS A 168 -40.22 15.31 5.45
C CYS A 168 -40.19 16.20 6.70
N LYS A 169 -41.29 16.24 7.46
CA LYS A 169 -41.45 17.11 8.64
C LYS A 169 -41.13 16.38 9.96
N ASP A 170 -40.77 15.11 9.85
CA ASP A 170 -40.67 14.13 10.91
C ASP A 170 -39.35 14.25 11.70
N GLY A 171 -38.41 15.07 11.19
CA GLY A 171 -37.10 15.31 11.80
C GLY A 171 -36.14 14.11 11.74
N TYR A 172 -36.45 13.10 10.93
CA TYR A 172 -35.65 11.89 10.83
C TYR A 172 -34.23 12.18 10.31
N LYS A 173 -33.22 11.64 11.01
CA LYS A 173 -31.81 11.75 10.63
C LYS A 173 -31.28 10.38 10.19
N LEU A 174 -30.74 10.33 8.99
CA LEU A 174 -30.06 9.15 8.46
C LEU A 174 -28.85 8.81 9.35
N PRO A 175 -28.58 7.52 9.58
CA PRO A 175 -27.39 7.10 10.31
C PRO A 175 -26.15 7.55 9.54
N ALA A 176 -25.24 8.25 10.21
CA ALA A 176 -23.97 8.65 9.63
C ALA A 176 -23.10 7.42 9.34
N LEU A 177 -22.26 7.52 8.30
CA LEU A 177 -21.20 6.53 8.07
C LEU A 177 -20.31 6.43 9.31
N ALA A 178 -19.98 5.20 9.70
CA ALA A 178 -19.01 4.95 10.76
C ALA A 178 -17.71 5.72 10.47
N GLY A 179 -17.29 6.57 11.40
CA GLY A 179 -16.12 7.46 11.28
C GLY A 179 -16.38 8.85 10.72
N GLY A 180 -17.65 9.18 10.45
CA GLY A 180 -18.09 10.53 10.07
C GLY A 180 -17.34 11.10 8.87
N LYS A 181 -17.19 12.44 8.86
CA LYS A 181 -16.54 13.24 7.82
C LYS A 181 -15.00 13.15 7.86
N MET A 182 -14.48 11.93 7.95
CA MET A 182 -13.05 11.68 7.82
C MET A 182 -12.56 12.10 6.43
N LYS A 183 -11.45 12.84 6.36
CA LYS A 183 -10.79 13.23 5.11
C LYS A 183 -9.52 12.41 4.89
N LEU A 184 -9.25 12.06 3.63
CA LEU A 184 -8.01 11.40 3.23
C LEU A 184 -7.28 12.22 2.17
N TYR A 185 -5.97 12.20 2.27
CA TYR A 185 -5.04 12.71 1.27
C TYR A 185 -4.06 11.60 0.90
N VAL A 186 -3.94 11.30 -0.39
CA VAL A 186 -2.93 10.35 -0.89
C VAL A 186 -1.90 11.14 -1.69
N VAL A 187 -0.69 11.25 -1.16
CA VAL A 187 0.41 11.95 -1.81
C VAL A 187 1.31 10.90 -2.44
N ASP A 188 1.16 10.69 -3.75
CA ASP A 188 2.04 9.82 -4.51
C ASP A 188 3.22 10.61 -5.10
N ILE A 189 4.41 10.29 -4.63
CA ILE A 189 5.66 10.89 -5.06
C ILE A 189 6.32 9.93 -6.03
N SER A 190 6.41 10.33 -7.31
CA SER A 190 7.21 9.65 -8.33
C SER A 190 8.12 10.66 -9.04
N PHE A 191 9.32 10.22 -9.44
CA PHE A 191 10.19 11.00 -10.31
C PHE A 191 9.56 11.26 -11.68
N ASP A 192 8.56 10.48 -12.09
CA ASP A 192 7.78 10.75 -13.31
C ASP A 192 7.09 12.12 -13.29
N ASN A 193 6.81 12.64 -12.09
CA ASN A 193 6.14 13.92 -11.89
C ASN A 193 7.11 15.13 -11.92
N LEU A 194 8.42 14.90 -12.16
CA LEU A 194 9.39 15.99 -12.35
C LEU A 194 9.19 16.67 -13.71
N SER A 195 9.25 18.01 -13.71
CA SER A 195 9.19 18.82 -14.94
C SER A 195 10.51 18.80 -15.72
N ASP A 196 11.65 18.71 -15.04
CA ASP A 196 12.96 18.62 -15.69
C ASP A 196 13.21 17.19 -16.18
N ASN A 197 13.21 17.01 -17.50
CA ASN A 197 13.43 15.72 -18.14
C ASN A 197 14.85 15.17 -17.91
N ASN A 198 15.86 16.03 -17.84
CA ASN A 198 17.24 15.59 -17.59
C ASN A 198 17.40 15.10 -16.15
N GLU A 199 16.81 15.82 -15.20
CA GLU A 199 16.78 15.41 -13.79
C GLU A 199 16.00 14.10 -13.63
N LYS A 200 14.84 13.99 -14.29
CA LYS A 200 14.02 12.77 -14.30
C LYS A 200 14.80 11.58 -14.82
N ILE A 201 15.44 11.71 -15.98
CA ILE A 201 16.26 10.65 -16.59
C ILE A 201 17.37 10.28 -15.61
N PHE A 202 18.15 11.25 -15.12
CA PHE A 202 19.23 10.99 -14.17
C PHE A 202 18.75 10.18 -12.96
N LEU A 203 17.70 10.65 -12.27
CA LEU A 203 17.18 10.03 -11.05
C LEU A 203 16.54 8.66 -11.29
N LYS A 204 15.98 8.39 -12.47
CA LYS A 204 15.42 7.07 -12.83
C LYS A 204 16.48 6.05 -13.25
N HIS A 205 17.66 6.50 -13.67
CA HIS A 205 18.79 5.64 -14.04
C HIS A 205 19.73 5.35 -12.87
N LEU A 206 19.51 6.01 -11.72
CA LEU A 206 20.29 5.86 -10.52
C LEU A 206 20.27 4.40 -10.02
N PRO A 207 21.40 3.66 -10.07
CA PRO A 207 21.39 2.24 -9.76
C PRO A 207 21.00 2.01 -8.31
N THR A 208 20.14 1.03 -8.06
CA THR A 208 19.81 0.63 -6.71
C THR A 208 21.04 0.00 -6.07
N THR A 209 21.74 0.75 -5.23
CA THR A 209 22.95 0.31 -4.53
C THR A 209 23.01 0.94 -3.13
N PHE A 210 23.65 0.24 -2.18
CA PHE A 210 23.95 0.78 -0.85
C PHE A 210 25.09 1.82 -0.87
N HIS A 211 25.85 1.88 -1.96
CA HIS A 211 26.89 2.86 -2.18
C HIS A 211 26.38 3.92 -3.16
N ARG A 212 26.22 5.15 -2.68
CA ARG A 212 25.71 6.30 -3.43
C ARG A 212 26.66 7.48 -3.30
N GLU A 213 26.90 8.17 -4.41
CA GLU A 213 27.66 9.40 -4.39
C GLU A 213 26.87 10.50 -3.67
N LYS A 214 27.56 11.39 -2.95
CA LYS A 214 26.91 12.46 -2.17
C LYS A 214 25.97 13.31 -3.04
N ASN A 215 26.39 13.63 -4.26
CA ASN A 215 25.59 14.40 -5.22
C ASN A 215 24.28 13.68 -5.61
N GLU A 216 24.31 12.35 -5.79
CA GLU A 216 23.12 11.56 -6.13
C GLU A 216 22.09 11.61 -5.00
N VAL A 217 22.55 11.52 -3.75
CA VAL A 217 21.71 11.61 -2.56
C VAL A 217 21.09 13.00 -2.44
N GLU A 218 21.89 14.05 -2.59
CA GLU A 218 21.42 15.45 -2.48
C GLU A 218 20.38 15.80 -3.55
N ARG A 219 20.59 15.36 -4.79
CA ARG A 219 19.63 15.53 -5.89
C ARG A 219 18.33 14.77 -5.63
N SER A 220 18.42 13.51 -5.19
CA SER A 220 17.25 12.71 -4.82
C SER A 220 16.43 13.35 -3.70
N ILE A 221 17.08 13.85 -2.64
CA ILE A 221 16.42 14.55 -1.54
C ILE A 221 15.75 15.83 -2.04
N SER A 222 16.42 16.59 -2.90
CA SER A 222 15.92 17.86 -3.43
C SER A 222 14.70 17.64 -4.32
N ALA A 223 14.75 16.65 -5.21
CA ALA A 223 13.62 16.24 -6.03
C ALA A 223 12.44 15.75 -5.18
N GLY A 224 12.67 14.91 -4.18
CA GLY A 224 11.64 14.45 -3.26
C GLY A 224 10.95 15.61 -2.52
N LYS A 225 11.73 16.59 -2.01
CA LYS A 225 11.20 17.80 -1.37
C LYS A 225 10.34 18.63 -2.33
N LEU A 226 10.81 18.82 -3.56
CA LEU A 226 10.11 19.59 -4.58
C LEU A 226 8.77 18.94 -4.91
N LEU A 227 8.77 17.64 -5.21
CA LEU A 227 7.57 16.87 -5.55
C LEU A 227 6.57 16.87 -4.39
N PHE A 228 7.04 16.61 -3.17
CA PHE A 228 6.18 16.59 -1.99
C PHE A 228 5.50 17.94 -1.72
N LYS A 229 6.26 19.03 -1.67
CA LYS A 229 5.72 20.38 -1.43
C LYS A 229 4.84 20.85 -2.58
N GLY A 230 5.14 20.42 -3.80
CA GLY A 230 4.39 20.76 -5.00
C GLY A 230 3.06 20.03 -5.12
N HIS A 231 2.92 18.87 -4.46
CA HIS A 231 1.81 17.93 -4.66
C HIS A 231 0.44 18.55 -4.30
N PRO A 232 -0.58 18.45 -5.17
CA PRO A 232 -1.91 19.01 -4.92
C PRO A 232 -2.55 18.51 -3.62
N GLU A 233 -2.55 17.20 -3.39
CA GLU A 233 -3.10 16.58 -2.17
C GLU A 233 -2.38 17.04 -0.88
N PHE A 234 -1.06 17.27 -0.93
CA PHE A 234 -0.34 17.78 0.23
C PHE A 234 -0.70 19.23 0.51
N LYS A 235 -0.84 20.06 -0.53
CA LYS A 235 -1.31 21.44 -0.37
C LYS A 235 -2.73 21.49 0.20
N ALA A 236 -3.65 20.67 -0.33
CA ALA A 236 -5.01 20.56 0.17
C ALA A 236 -5.06 20.10 1.64
N PHE A 237 -4.18 19.16 2.03
CA PHE A 237 -4.04 18.76 3.44
C PHE A 237 -3.56 19.92 4.32
N MET A 238 -2.56 20.67 3.88
CA MET A 238 -2.00 21.80 4.65
C MET A 238 -2.98 22.97 4.77
N ASP A 239 -3.81 23.21 3.76
CA ASP A 239 -4.84 24.26 3.80
C ASP A 239 -5.91 24.01 4.88
N GLU A 240 -6.02 22.78 5.40
CA GLU A 240 -6.92 22.47 6.52
C GLU A 240 -6.46 23.00 7.88
N PHE A 241 -5.19 23.39 7.99
CA PHE A 241 -4.55 23.82 9.24
C PHE A 241 -4.17 25.31 9.22
N LYS A 242 -4.54 26.04 8.17
CA LYS A 242 -4.46 27.49 8.09
C LYS A 242 -5.73 28.10 8.69
#